data_AF-A0A7S2B0S9-F1
#
_entry.id   AF-A0A7S2B0S9-F1
#
_cell.length_a   1.000
_cell.length_b   1.000
_cell.length_c   1.000
_cell.angle_alpha   90.00
_cell.angle_beta   90.00
_cell.angle_gamma   90.00
#
_symmetry.space_group_name_H-M   'P 1'
#
loop_
_entity.id
_entity.type
_entity.pdbx_description
1 polymer ?
#
loop_
_entity_poly.entity_id
_entity_poly.type
_entity_poly.pdbx_seq_one_letter_code
_entity_poly.pdbx_strand_id
1 'polypeptide(L)'
;ARLDTLVTVVDGSTFLDELNSLDSLRARGWEEAEEKADSPSGGGNDEERTVAHLLCDQIEFANVLVVNKCDLLGEEEQARLEASLRRMNPDADIVLARFGA
;
A
#
# COMPACT_ATOMS: atom_id res chain seq x y z
N ALA A 1 3.16 23.26 -14.33
CA ALA A 1 2.10 22.29 -14.69
C ALA A 1 1.45 21.85 -13.39
N ARG A 2 0.13 21.98 -13.24
CA ARG A 2 -0.58 21.52 -12.04
C ARG A 2 -0.87 20.04 -12.24
N LEU A 3 -0.30 19.17 -11.41
CA LEU A 3 -0.71 17.78 -11.37
C LEU A 3 -2.13 17.79 -10.77
N ASP A 4 -3.12 17.77 -11.65
CA ASP A 4 -4.52 17.58 -11.29
C ASP A 4 -4.71 16.07 -11.02
N THR A 5 -4.82 15.74 -9.75
CA THR A 5 -5.27 14.45 -9.17
C THR A 5 -4.44 13.21 -9.51
N LEU A 6 -3.71 12.69 -8.51
CA LEU A 6 -3.17 11.32 -8.52
C LEU A 6 -4.23 10.33 -8.01
N VAL A 7 -4.60 9.38 -8.86
CA VAL A 7 -5.55 8.31 -8.53
C VAL A 7 -4.77 7.00 -8.43
N THR A 8 -4.84 6.36 -7.27
CA THR A 8 -4.25 5.03 -7.05
C THR A 8 -5.37 4.01 -6.91
N VAL A 9 -5.27 2.91 -7.65
CA VAL A 9 -6.21 1.80 -7.57
C VAL A 9 -5.54 0.65 -6.83
N VAL A 10 -6.17 0.18 -5.76
CA VAL A 10 -5.69 -0.95 -4.95
C VAL A 10 -6.69 -2.09 -4.98
N ASP A 11 -6.21 -3.32 -4.89
CA ASP A 11 -7.05 -4.50 -4.76
C ASP A 11 -7.38 -4.74 -3.28
N GLY A 12 -8.60 -4.44 -2.86
CA GLY A 12 -9.00 -4.60 -1.46
C GLY A 12 -8.87 -6.04 -0.97
N SER A 13 -9.01 -7.04 -1.85
CA SER A 13 -8.96 -8.45 -1.47
C SER A 13 -7.57 -8.95 -1.09
N THR A 14 -6.51 -8.31 -1.59
CA THR A 14 -5.11 -8.66 -1.28
C THR A 14 -4.41 -7.60 -0.43
N PHE A 15 -4.93 -6.38 -0.40
CA PHE A 15 -4.23 -5.25 0.20
C PHE A 15 -3.91 -5.40 1.70
N LEU A 16 -4.80 -6.03 2.47
CA LEU A 16 -4.53 -6.29 3.89
C LEU A 16 -3.34 -7.24 4.09
N ASP A 17 -3.20 -8.24 3.21
CA ASP A 17 -2.06 -9.17 3.24
C ASP A 17 -0.78 -8.47 2.78
N GLU A 18 -0.87 -7.64 1.75
CA GLU A 18 0.24 -6.80 1.29
C GLU A 18 0.73 -5.86 2.40
N LEU A 19 -0.18 -5.21 3.14
CA LEU A 19 0.15 -4.39 4.31
C LEU A 19 0.81 -5.17 5.44
N ASN A 20 0.30 -6.36 5.76
CA ASN A 20 0.92 -7.20 6.79
C ASN A 20 2.33 -7.63 6.39
N SER A 21 2.53 -7.93 5.09
CA SER A 21 3.85 -8.20 4.54
C SER A 21 4.78 -6.99 4.71
N LEU A 22 4.30 -5.78 4.41
CA LEU A 22 5.05 -4.53 4.59
C LEU A 22 5.49 -4.30 6.03
N ASP A 23 4.56 -4.43 6.99
CA ASP A 23 4.89 -4.30 8.42
C ASP A 23 5.90 -5.36 8.86
N SER A 24 5.77 -6.59 8.34
CA SER A 24 6.72 -7.66 8.63
C SER A 24 8.11 -7.40 8.06
N LEU A 25 8.21 -6.72 6.90
CA LEU A 25 9.46 -6.30 6.29
C LEU A 25 10.11 -5.19 7.12
N ARG A 26 9.35 -4.15 7.49
CA ARG A 26 9.81 -3.05 8.36
C ARG A 26 10.33 -3.56 9.71
N ALA A 27 9.58 -4.45 10.36
CA ALA A 27 9.95 -5.03 11.66
C ALA A 27 11.28 -5.82 11.64
N ARG A 28 11.74 -6.27 10.47
CA ARG A 28 13.02 -6.97 10.28
C ARG A 28 14.21 -6.02 10.08
N GLY A 29 14.06 -4.73 10.39
CA GLY A 29 15.15 -3.73 10.31
C GLY A 29 15.37 -3.16 8.91
N TRP A 30 14.31 -3.04 8.12
CA TRP A 30 14.40 -2.56 6.74
C TRP A 30 14.85 -1.11 6.60
N GLU A 31 14.40 -0.23 7.51
CA GLU A 31 14.80 1.18 7.55
C GLU A 31 16.33 1.34 7.76
N GLU A 32 16.97 0.39 8.47
CA GLU A 32 18.43 0.38 8.65
C GLU A 32 19.19 -0.19 7.43
N ALA A 33 18.50 -0.92 6.54
CA ALA A 33 19.08 -1.51 5.34
C ALA A 33 19.06 -0.53 4.14
N GLU A 34 18.13 0.42 4.10
CA GLU A 34 18.03 1.44 3.05
C GLU A 34 19.24 2.40 3.04
N GLU A 35 19.75 2.77 4.22
CA GLU A 35 21.00 3.56 4.35
C GLU A 35 22.24 2.78 3.85
N LYS A 36 22.13 1.45 3.71
CA LYS A 36 23.18 0.56 3.18
C LYS A 36 22.85 -0.07 1.83
N ALA A 37 21.80 0.39 1.14
CA ALA A 37 21.36 -0.18 -0.13
C ALA A 37 22.33 0.08 -1.30
N ASP A 38 23.30 0.99 -1.15
CA ASP A 38 24.43 1.12 -2.07
C ASP A 38 25.46 -0.03 -1.97
N SER A 39 25.27 -0.99 -1.05
CA SER A 39 26.16 -2.15 -0.87
C SER A 39 25.52 -3.43 -1.43
N PRO A 40 26.12 -4.08 -2.46
CA PRO A 40 25.49 -5.14 -3.26
C PRO A 40 25.49 -6.52 -2.55
N SER A 41 25.35 -6.57 -1.22
CA SER A 41 25.56 -7.80 -0.43
C SER A 41 24.45 -8.09 0.58
N GLY A 42 23.32 -7.39 0.52
CA GLY A 42 22.17 -7.63 1.39
C GLY A 42 21.25 -8.73 0.84
N GLY A 43 21.47 -9.99 1.24
CA GLY A 43 20.75 -11.18 0.78
C GLY A 43 19.26 -11.28 1.14
N GLY A 44 18.45 -10.34 0.66
CA GLY A 44 17.01 -10.51 0.46
C GLY A 44 16.60 -9.86 -0.85
N ASN A 45 15.39 -10.16 -1.31
CA ASN A 45 14.96 -9.87 -2.66
C ASN A 45 14.75 -8.36 -2.86
N ASP A 46 15.77 -7.61 -3.32
CA ASP A 46 15.74 -6.14 -3.48
C ASP A 46 14.55 -5.65 -4.33
N GLU A 47 14.05 -6.51 -5.22
CA GLU A 47 12.84 -6.30 -6.01
C GLU A 47 11.57 -6.23 -5.14
N GLU A 48 11.34 -7.18 -4.24
CA GLU A 48 10.20 -7.16 -3.31
C GLU A 48 10.29 -5.94 -2.40
N ARG A 49 11.51 -5.46 -2.13
CA ARG A 49 11.73 -4.24 -1.35
C ARG A 49 11.30 -2.98 -2.07
N THR A 50 11.73 -2.85 -3.31
CA THR A 50 11.41 -1.65 -4.09
C THR A 50 9.90 -1.55 -4.34
N VAL A 51 9.23 -2.68 -4.62
CA VAL A 51 7.78 -2.70 -4.87
C VAL A 51 6.98 -2.31 -3.62
N ALA A 52 7.36 -2.84 -2.46
CA ALA A 52 6.76 -2.54 -1.18
C ALA A 52 6.78 -1.04 -0.83
N HIS A 53 7.95 -0.41 -0.97
CA HIS A 53 8.12 1.02 -0.71
C HIS A 53 7.28 1.87 -1.65
N LEU A 54 7.32 1.56 -2.95
CA LEU A 54 6.54 2.26 -3.97
C LEU A 54 5.03 2.18 -3.72
N LEU A 55 4.54 1.05 -3.19
CA LEU A 55 3.12 0.87 -2.90
C LEU A 55 2.66 1.75 -1.72
N CYS A 56 3.51 1.90 -0.70
CA CYS A 56 3.28 2.86 0.39
C CYS A 56 3.26 4.30 -0.12
N ASP A 57 4.25 4.71 -0.91
CA ASP A 57 4.34 6.06 -1.46
C ASP A 57 3.11 6.40 -2.32
N GLN A 58 2.69 5.45 -3.17
CA GLN A 58 1.50 5.62 -4.03
C GLN A 58 0.22 5.86 -3.23
N ILE A 59 0.14 5.34 -2.00
CA ILE A 59 -1.00 5.55 -1.12
C ILE A 59 -0.88 6.86 -0.39
N GLU A 60 0.31 7.20 0.13
CA GLU A 60 0.56 8.45 0.86
C GLU A 60 0.29 9.69 0.00
N PHE A 61 0.63 9.64 -1.29
CA PHE A 61 0.49 10.79 -2.20
C PHE A 61 -0.80 10.79 -3.03
N ALA A 62 -1.66 9.77 -2.91
CA ALA A 62 -2.91 9.72 -3.67
C ALA A 62 -3.90 10.80 -3.23
N ASN A 63 -4.55 11.44 -4.20
CA ASN A 63 -5.72 12.28 -3.92
C ASN A 63 -6.99 11.43 -3.85
N VAL A 64 -7.06 10.37 -4.66
CA VAL A 64 -8.19 9.43 -4.69
C VAL A 64 -7.63 8.01 -4.62
N LEU A 65 -8.16 7.23 -3.69
CA LEU A 65 -7.88 5.82 -3.51
C LEU A 65 -9.10 5.01 -3.93
N VAL A 66 -8.99 4.32 -5.07
CA VAL A 66 -10.04 3.40 -5.53
C VAL A 66 -9.73 2.01 -5.01
N VAL A 67 -10.60 1.48 -4.15
CA VAL A 67 -10.47 0.14 -3.61
C VAL A 67 -11.33 -0.80 -4.43
N ASN A 68 -10.70 -1.62 -5.27
CA ASN A 68 -11.39 -2.58 -6.12
C ASN A 68 -11.64 -3.90 -5.38
N LYS A 69 -12.57 -4.71 -5.90
CA LYS A 69 -12.94 -6.03 -5.37
C LYS A 69 -13.40 -6.00 -3.91
N CYS A 70 -13.99 -4.89 -3.47
CA CYS A 70 -14.52 -4.77 -2.12
C CYS A 70 -15.62 -5.80 -1.82
N ASP A 71 -16.29 -6.31 -2.86
CA ASP A 71 -17.29 -7.37 -2.76
C ASP A 71 -16.73 -8.72 -2.27
N LEU A 72 -15.41 -8.92 -2.32
CA LEU A 72 -14.75 -10.12 -1.80
C LEU A 72 -14.42 -10.04 -0.31
N LEU A 73 -14.56 -8.86 0.31
CA LEU A 73 -14.24 -8.61 1.71
C LEU A 73 -15.52 -8.65 2.57
N GLY A 74 -15.43 -9.26 3.75
CA GLY A 74 -16.46 -9.16 4.77
C GLY A 74 -16.52 -7.75 5.40
N GLU A 75 -17.59 -7.45 6.15
CA GLU A 75 -17.79 -6.13 6.78
C GLU A 75 -16.63 -5.74 7.71
N GLU A 76 -16.12 -6.69 8.48
CA GLU A 76 -14.99 -6.43 9.38
C GLU A 76 -13.70 -6.15 8.62
N GLU A 77 -13.44 -6.87 7.53
CA GLU A 77 -12.25 -6.69 6.70
C GLU A 77 -12.29 -5.35 5.96
N GLN A 78 -13.46 -4.97 5.44
CA GLN A 78 -13.67 -3.64 4.83
C GLN A 78 -13.41 -2.51 5.85
N ALA A 79 -13.92 -2.65 7.08
CA ALA A 79 -13.69 -1.65 8.12
C ALA A 79 -12.20 -1.53 8.50
N ARG A 80 -11.50 -2.67 8.59
CA ARG A 80 -10.05 -2.69 8.84
C ARG A 80 -9.27 -2.07 7.69
N LEU A 81 -9.65 -2.40 6.45
CA LEU A 81 -9.05 -1.85 5.24
C LEU A 81 -9.18 -0.34 5.19
N GLU A 82 -10.40 0.18 5.38
CA GLU A 82 -10.65 1.62 5.38
C GLU A 82 -9.89 2.34 6.50
N ALA A 83 -9.87 1.76 7.71
CA ALA A 83 -9.10 2.32 8.83
C ALA A 83 -7.58 2.38 8.54
N SER A 84 -7.03 1.34 7.92
CA SER A 84 -5.63 1.31 7.50
C SER A 84 -5.32 2.35 6.43
N LEU A 85 -6.15 2.44 5.38
CA LEU A 85 -5.99 3.44 4.31
C LEU A 85 -6.07 4.87 4.87
N ARG A 86 -7.03 5.14 5.75
CA ARG A 86 -7.15 6.44 6.44
C ARG A 86 -5.98 6.77 7.34
N ARG A 87 -5.36 5.77 7.95
CA ARG A 87 -4.16 5.96 8.79
C ARG A 87 -2.94 6.33 7.95
N MET A 88 -2.82 5.77 6.74
CA MET A 88 -1.73 6.06 5.81
C MET A 88 -1.93 7.38 5.08
N ASN A 89 -3.15 7.65 4.61
CA ASN A 89 -3.50 8.87 3.91
C ASN A 89 -4.89 9.36 4.38
N PRO A 90 -4.95 10.25 5.37
CA PRO A 90 -6.21 10.76 5.91
C PRO A 90 -6.97 11.65 4.92
N ASP A 91 -6.25 12.31 4.01
CA ASP A 91 -6.76 13.33 3.09
C ASP A 91 -7.28 12.77 1.76
N ALA A 92 -7.00 11.49 1.46
CA ALA A 92 -7.50 10.82 0.26
C ALA A 92 -9.03 10.64 0.29
N ASP A 93 -9.64 10.83 -0.88
CA ASP A 93 -11.01 10.38 -1.13
C ASP A 93 -11.01 8.87 -1.44
N ILE A 94 -11.73 8.09 -0.64
CA ILE A 94 -11.75 6.62 -0.74
C ILE A 94 -13.01 6.19 -1.47
N VAL A 95 -12.84 5.57 -2.64
CA VAL A 95 -13.93 5.08 -3.48
C VAL A 95 -13.94 3.55 -3.44
N LEU A 96 -14.97 2.97 -2.84
CA LEU A 96 -15.17 1.52 -2.82
C LEU A 96 -15.81 1.08 -4.14
N ALA A 97 -15.10 0.26 -4.90
CA ALA A 97 -15.57 -0.34 -6.14
C ALA A 97 -15.86 -1.84 -5.93
N ARG A 98 -16.93 -2.29 -6.58
CA ARG A 98 -17.37 -3.70 -6.61
C ARG A 98 -17.27 -4.22 -8.04
N PHE A 99 -17.05 -5.52 -8.21
CA PHE A 99 -17.05 -6.22 -9.50
C PHE A 99 -15.87 -5.90 -10.44
N GLY A 100 -14.65 -5.77 -9.91
CA GLY A 100 -13.44 -5.70 -10.73
C GLY A 100 -13.20 -7.02 -11.49
N ALA A 101 -13.02 -6.95 -12.82
CA ALA A 101 -12.68 -8.10 -13.67
C ALA A 101 -11.21 -8.51 -13.55
#